data_AF-A0A090MP29-F1
#
_entry.id   AF-A0A090MP29-F1
#
_cell.length_a   1.000
_cell.length_b   1.000
_cell.length_c   1.000
_cell.angle_alpha   90.00
_cell.angle_beta   90.00
_cell.angle_gamma   90.00
#
_symmetry.space_group_name_H-M   'P 1'
#
loop_
_entity.id
_entity.type
_entity.pdbx_description
1 polymer ?
#
loop_
_entity_poly.entity_id
_entity_poly.type
_entity_poly.pdbx_seq_one_letter_code
_entity_poly.pdbx_strand_id
1 'polypeptide(L)'
;MWDRYQRGERKAFNKRLYTPSGQKAFDEVARKYRADRAFKQTVDRYINEFERLLDEVSRDERGPAALRGHLTSETGLVYTLLAHAAGRLG
;
A
#
# COMPACT_ATOMS: atom_id res chain seq x y z
N MET A 1 2.14 -10.84 5.58
CA MET A 1 2.90 -9.66 5.07
C MET A 1 2.75 -8.48 6.01
N TRP A 2 1.54 -7.95 6.20
CA TRP A 2 1.29 -6.85 7.14
C TRP A 2 1.75 -7.16 8.57
N ASP A 3 1.51 -8.40 9.04
CA ASP A 3 2.05 -8.87 10.32
C ASP A 3 3.59 -8.81 10.40
N ARG A 4 4.29 -9.01 9.27
CA ARG A 4 5.76 -8.92 9.21
C ARG A 4 6.20 -7.45 9.22
N TYR A 5 5.49 -6.60 8.49
CA TYR A 5 5.72 -5.15 8.46
C TYR A 5 5.52 -4.52 9.84
N GLN A 6 4.44 -4.87 10.56
CA GLN A 6 4.19 -4.42 11.93
C GLN A 6 5.26 -4.89 12.92
N ARG A 7 5.90 -6.03 12.66
CA ARG A 7 7.05 -6.52 13.43
C ARG A 7 8.39 -5.86 13.04
N GLY A 8 8.36 -4.85 12.18
CA GLY A 8 9.57 -4.12 11.75
C GLY A 8 10.44 -4.89 10.77
N GLU A 9 9.96 -5.99 10.17
CA GLU A 9 10.71 -6.69 9.14
C GLU A 9 10.82 -5.85 7.87
N ARG A 10 12.01 -5.30 7.62
CA ARG A 10 12.38 -4.71 6.33
C ARG A 10 12.27 -5.79 5.26
N LYS A 11 11.72 -5.46 4.08
CA LYS A 11 11.34 -6.39 2.99
C LYS A 11 10.06 -7.21 3.19
N ALA A 12 9.13 -6.78 4.04
CA ALA A 12 7.78 -7.35 4.07
C ALA A 12 7.07 -7.21 2.70
N PHE A 13 7.40 -6.16 1.94
CA PHE A 13 6.91 -5.87 0.59
C PHE A 13 8.05 -5.94 -0.42
N ASN A 14 8.05 -6.93 -1.31
CA ASN A 14 8.95 -7.03 -2.46
C ASN A 14 8.18 -7.42 -3.74
N LYS A 15 8.74 -7.16 -4.92
CA LYS A 15 8.07 -7.44 -6.20
C LYS A 15 7.62 -8.90 -6.41
N ARG A 16 8.28 -9.88 -5.77
CA ARG A 16 7.97 -11.31 -5.92
C ARG A 16 6.64 -11.71 -5.28
N LEU A 17 6.01 -10.80 -4.55
CA LEU A 17 4.66 -10.99 -4.01
C LEU A 17 3.58 -10.95 -5.09
N TYR A 18 3.87 -10.34 -6.24
CA TYR A 18 2.93 -10.25 -7.34
C TYR A 18 3.13 -11.42 -8.32
N THR A 19 2.03 -11.88 -8.90
CA THR A 19 2.06 -12.73 -10.09
C THR A 19 2.86 -12.05 -11.21
N PRO A 20 3.34 -12.77 -12.24
CA PRO A 20 4.07 -12.16 -13.35
C PRO A 20 3.30 -10.99 -14.01
N SER A 21 1.98 -11.09 -14.17
CA SER A 21 1.13 -10.00 -14.63
C SER A 21 1.08 -8.82 -13.65
N GLY A 22 1.00 -9.10 -12.35
CA GLY A 22 1.05 -8.07 -11.31
C GLY A 22 2.40 -7.36 -11.22
N GLN A 23 3.52 -8.02 -11.53
CA GLN A 23 4.83 -7.38 -11.62
C GLN A 23 4.88 -6.37 -12.76
N LYS A 24 4.32 -6.70 -13.92
CA LYS A 24 4.21 -5.78 -15.05
C LYS A 24 3.36 -4.55 -14.69
N ALA A 25 2.20 -4.78 -14.05
CA ALA A 25 1.34 -3.69 -13.58
C ALA A 25 2.07 -2.78 -12.57
N PHE A 26 2.82 -3.37 -11.63
CA PHE A 26 3.66 -2.61 -10.70
C PHE A 26 4.68 -1.73 -11.44
N ASP A 27 5.37 -2.28 -12.44
CA ASP A 27 6.37 -1.54 -13.21
C ASP A 27 5.77 -0.38 -14.00
N GLU A 28 4.58 -0.57 -14.56
CA GLU A 28 3.83 0.49 -15.24
C GLU A 28 3.42 1.60 -14.26
N VAL A 29 2.88 1.24 -13.10
CA VAL A 29 2.51 2.19 -12.04
C VAL A 29 3.74 2.96 -11.54
N ALA A 30 4.84 2.26 -11.23
CA ALA A 30 6.06 2.88 -10.74
C ALA A 30 6.71 3.80 -11.80
N ARG A 31 6.68 3.42 -13.08
CA ARG A 31 7.11 4.27 -14.18
C ARG A 31 6.24 5.52 -14.28
N LYS A 32 4.91 5.35 -14.23
CA LYS A 32 3.97 6.47 -14.31
C LYS A 32 4.10 7.42 -13.13
N TYR A 33 4.27 6.91 -11.90
CA TYR A 33 4.49 7.72 -10.70
C TYR A 33 5.70 8.65 -10.82
N ARG A 34 6.78 8.21 -11.46
CA ARG A 34 7.98 9.02 -11.68
C ARG A 34 7.84 10.03 -12.81
N ALA A 35 7.08 9.69 -13.86
CA ALA A 35 7.02 10.47 -15.09
C ALA A 35 5.82 11.44 -15.17
N ASP A 36 4.73 11.19 -14.45
CA ASP A 36 3.48 11.95 -14.53
C ASP A 36 3.17 12.62 -13.19
N ARG A 37 3.27 13.96 -13.16
CA ARG A 37 3.04 14.77 -11.95
C ARG A 37 1.60 14.71 -11.45
N ALA A 38 0.62 14.66 -12.36
CA ALA A 38 -0.79 14.60 -11.98
C ALA A 38 -1.10 13.25 -11.35
N PHE A 39 -0.61 12.17 -11.96
CA PHE A 39 -0.70 10.83 -11.39
C PHE A 39 -0.01 10.74 -10.03
N LYS A 40 1.19 11.31 -9.89
CA LYS A 40 1.91 11.38 -8.61
C LYS A 40 1.05 12.02 -7.51
N GLN A 41 0.44 13.18 -7.78
CA GLN A 41 -0.40 13.87 -6.79
C GLN A 41 -1.62 13.03 -6.40
N THR A 42 -2.27 12.37 -7.36
CA THR A 42 -3.40 11.48 -7.10
C THR A 42 -2.99 10.30 -6.21
N VAL A 43 -1.85 9.67 -6.52
CA VAL A 43 -1.30 8.57 -5.72
C VAL A 43 -0.96 9.04 -4.31
N ASP A 44 -0.26 10.16 -4.16
CA ASP A 44 0.11 10.69 -2.85
C ASP A 44 -1.12 11.01 -2.00
N ARG A 45 -2.17 11.60 -2.60
CA ARG A 45 -3.44 11.86 -1.92
C ARG A 45 -4.11 10.57 -1.48
N TYR A 46 -4.22 9.59 -2.38
CA TYR A 46 -4.83 8.29 -2.06
C TYR A 46 -4.14 7.61 -0.88
N ILE A 47 -2.80 7.56 -0.90
CA ILE A 47 -2.01 6.98 0.19
C ILE A 47 -2.29 7.70 1.51
N ASN A 48 -2.27 9.04 1.50
CA ASN A 48 -2.48 9.82 2.72
C ASN A 48 -3.90 9.64 3.29
N GLU A 49 -4.94 9.61 2.44
CA GLU A 49 -6.31 9.37 2.91
C GLU A 49 -6.48 7.95 3.46
N PHE A 50 -5.84 6.96 2.84
CA PHE A 50 -5.87 5.59 3.34
C PHE A 50 -5.14 5.46 4.68
N GLU A 51 -3.99 6.12 4.84
CA GLU A 51 -3.25 6.16 6.11
C GLU A 51 -4.07 6.81 7.23
N ARG A 52 -4.84 7.86 6.94
CA ARG A 52 -5.79 8.46 7.90
C ARG A 52 -6.88 7.49 8.32
N LEU A 53 -7.48 6.78 7.36
CA LEU A 53 -8.48 5.75 7.66
C LEU A 53 -7.89 4.66 8.55
N LEU A 54 -6.66 4.20 8.27
CA LEU A 54 -6.00 3.21 9.12
C LEU A 54 -5.75 3.74 10.54
N ASP A 55 -5.32 4.99 10.69
CA ASP A 55 -5.13 5.64 12.00
C ASP A 55 -6.46 5.76 12.77
N GLU A 56 -7.53 6.21 12.11
CA GLU A 56 -8.88 6.29 12.69
C GLU A 56 -9.37 4.93 13.18
N VAL A 57 -9.26 3.89 12.35
CA VAL A 57 -9.65 2.51 12.70
C VAL A 57 -8.78 1.94 13.82
N SER A 58 -7.49 2.28 13.87
CA SER A 58 -6.58 1.78 14.90
C SER A 58 -6.90 2.27 16.31
N ARG A 59 -7.63 3.38 16.43
CA ARG A 59 -8.04 4.00 17.70
C ARG A 59 -9.33 3.41 18.29
N ASP A 60 -10.04 2.57 17.53
CA ASP A 60 -11.25 1.86 17.98
C ASP A 60 -10.86 0.62 18.83
N GLU A 61 -11.68 0.23 19.82
CA GLU A 61 -11.46 -0.95 20.68
C GLU A 61 -11.40 -2.27 19.88
N ARG A 62 -11.99 -2.31 18.68
CA ARG A 62 -11.90 -3.43 17.72
C ARG A 62 -10.75 -3.28 16.70
N GLY A 63 -9.87 -2.30 16.90
CA GLY A 63 -8.88 -1.80 15.95
C GLY A 63 -8.05 -2.86 15.23
N PRO A 64 -7.47 -3.87 15.90
CA PRO A 64 -6.60 -4.84 15.22
C PRO A 64 -7.30 -5.70 14.15
N ALA A 65 -8.55 -6.10 14.39
CA ALA A 65 -9.31 -6.93 13.46
C ALA A 65 -9.87 -6.11 12.29
N ALA A 66 -10.39 -4.92 12.57
CA ALA A 66 -10.88 -3.99 11.56
C ALA A 66 -9.76 -3.53 10.63
N LEU A 67 -8.59 -3.17 11.19
CA LEU A 67 -7.40 -2.79 10.45
C LEU A 67 -6.95 -3.90 9.48
N ARG A 68 -6.94 -5.15 9.93
CA ARG A 68 -6.65 -6.30 9.05
C ARG A 68 -7.64 -6.41 7.90
N GLY A 69 -8.94 -6.26 8.17
CA GLY A 69 -9.99 -6.29 7.15
C GLY A 69 -9.77 -5.25 6.05
N HIS A 70 -9.45 -4.01 6.43
CA HIS A 70 -9.13 -2.94 5.48
C HIS A 70 -7.84 -3.17 4.69
N LEU A 71 -6.81 -3.76 5.31
CA LEU A 71 -5.54 -4.05 4.63
C LEU A 71 -5.66 -5.21 3.63
N THR A 72 -6.58 -6.15 3.86
CA THR A 72 -6.82 -7.30 2.96
C THR A 72 -7.90 -7.06 1.91
N SER A 73 -8.63 -5.95 1.99
CA SER A 73 -9.63 -5.59 0.98
C SER A 73 -8.97 -5.24 -0.36
N GLU A 74 -9.78 -5.18 -1.42
CA GLU A 74 -9.31 -4.71 -2.73
C GLU A 74 -8.69 -3.31 -2.66
N THR A 75 -9.27 -2.41 -1.85
CA THR A 75 -8.70 -1.08 -1.60
C THR A 75 -7.36 -1.14 -0.85
N GLY A 76 -7.20 -2.06 0.10
CA GLY A 76 -5.93 -2.32 0.77
C GLY A 76 -4.84 -2.87 -0.16
N LEU A 77 -5.21 -3.67 -1.16
CA LEU A 77 -4.29 -4.14 -2.20
C LEU A 77 -3.83 -3.00 -3.11
N VAL A 78 -4.75 -2.12 -3.53
CA VAL A 78 -4.41 -0.92 -4.30
C VAL A 78 -3.49 -0.01 -3.50
N TYR A 79 -3.79 0.24 -2.23
CA TYR A 79 -2.91 0.98 -1.32
C TYR A 79 -1.51 0.38 -1.26
N THR A 80 -1.41 -0.94 -1.03
CA THR A 80 -0.13 -1.65 -0.97
C THR A 80 0.68 -1.47 -2.25
N LEU A 81 0.03 -1.64 -3.42
CA LEU A 81 0.67 -1.49 -4.72
C LEU A 81 1.21 -0.07 -4.91
N LEU A 82 0.38 0.94 -4.63
CA LEU A 82 0.71 2.35 -4.82
C LEU A 82 1.81 2.82 -3.85
N ALA A 83 1.69 2.49 -2.58
CA ALA A 83 2.68 2.86 -1.56
C ALA A 83 4.04 2.20 -1.82
N HIS A 84 4.05 0.95 -2.30
CA HIS A 84 5.29 0.28 -2.71
C HIS A 84 5.86 0.90 -4.00
N ALA A 85 5.04 1.20 -5.00
CA ALA A 85 5.50 1.86 -6.22
C ALA A 85 6.05 3.28 -5.98
N ALA A 86 5.50 3.99 -5.00
CA ALA A 86 5.98 5.29 -4.52
C ALA A 86 7.23 5.20 -3.63
N GLY A 87 7.68 4.00 -3.25
CA GLY A 87 8.84 3.79 -2.40
C GLY A 87 8.60 4.03 -0.90
N ARG A 88 7.34 4.11 -0.45
CA ARG A 88 6.98 4.24 0.97
C ARG A 88 7.00 2.91 1.72
N LEU A 89 6.83 1.79 1.02
CA LEU A 89 6.95 0.44 1.57
C LEU A 89 8.21 -0.24 0.99
N GLY A 90 9.14 -0.68 1.85
CA GLY A 90 10.42 -1.32 1.48
C GLY A 90 11.17 -1.98 2.63
#